data_AF-A0A1P8Q0L0-F1
#
_entry.id   AF-A0A1P8Q0L0-F1
#
_cell.length_a   1.000
_cell.length_b   1.000
_cell.length_c   1.000
_cell.angle_alpha   90.00
_cell.angle_beta   90.00
_cell.angle_gamma   90.00
#
_symmetry.space_group_name_H-M   'P 1'
#
loop_
_entity.id
_entity.type
_entity.pdbx_description
1 polymer ?
#
loop_
_entity_poly.entity_id
_entity_poly.type
_entity_poly.pdbx_seq_one_letter_code
_entity_poly.pdbx_strand_id
1 'polypeptide(L)'
;MDILIIVVDVIFLAGAVFNIYWQSQIEIRSIYKVSSLIFAAFIGSWLLFSASSDLPYIIMTAAFITLTIMNGVGGIGEKKVVMNGFYSGVIDYSQIVHVTLIPIEVPQRKPKVAVIFNTNRPQQIQMSFNTSYKTIQDYLSKKLSSGVQVEVGQI
;
A
#
# COMPACT_ATOMS: atom_id res chain seq x y z
N MET A 1 -19.73 -7.45 -25.02
CA MET A 1 -18.93 -8.02 -23.91
C MET A 1 -17.53 -7.43 -23.94
N ASP A 2 -16.90 -7.38 -25.12
CA ASP A 2 -15.52 -6.89 -25.31
C ASP A 2 -15.32 -5.42 -24.95
N ILE A 3 -16.28 -4.54 -25.26
CA ILE A 3 -16.17 -3.10 -24.94
C ILE A 3 -16.03 -2.88 -23.43
N LEU A 4 -16.74 -3.65 -22.61
CA LEU A 4 -16.64 -3.53 -21.15
C LEU A 4 -15.26 -3.96 -20.65
N ILE A 5 -14.71 -5.06 -21.18
CA ILE A 5 -13.38 -5.55 -20.82
C ILE A 5 -12.32 -4.53 -21.24
N ILE A 6 -12.42 -3.96 -22.44
CA ILE A 6 -11.50 -2.92 -22.93
C ILE A 6 -11.55 -1.69 -22.00
N VAL A 7 -12.72 -1.26 -21.56
CA VAL A 7 -12.83 -0.15 -20.59
C VAL A 7 -12.16 -0.50 -19.27
N VAL A 8 -12.34 -1.73 -18.78
CA VAL A 8 -11.66 -2.22 -17.56
C VAL A 8 -10.14 -2.24 -17.75
N ASP A 9 -9.64 -2.67 -18.89
CA ASP A 9 -8.20 -2.68 -19.21
C ASP A 9 -7.61 -1.27 -19.16
N VAL A 10 -8.30 -0.29 -19.77
CA VAL A 10 -7.87 1.11 -19.73
C VAL A 10 -7.80 1.61 -18.28
N ILE A 11 -8.78 1.25 -17.45
CA ILE A 11 -8.78 1.62 -16.02
C ILE A 11 -7.62 0.95 -15.28
N PHE A 12 -7.36 -0.34 -15.53
CA PHE A 12 -6.26 -1.05 -14.88
C PHE A 12 -4.89 -0.51 -15.29
N LEU A 13 -4.68 -0.24 -16.58
CA LEU A 13 -3.44 0.35 -17.07
C LEU A 13 -3.22 1.76 -16.50
N ALA A 14 -4.27 2.59 -16.47
CA ALA A 14 -4.20 3.90 -15.82
C ALA A 14 -3.88 3.77 -14.32
N GLY A 15 -4.49 2.80 -13.63
CA GLY A 15 -4.20 2.48 -12.23
C GLY A 15 -2.76 2.01 -12.03
N ALA A 16 -2.18 1.30 -12.99
CA ALA A 16 -0.80 0.82 -12.90
C ALA A 16 0.18 1.99 -13.01
N VAL A 17 -0.04 2.89 -13.99
CA VAL A 17 0.75 4.12 -14.12
C VAL A 17 0.63 4.99 -12.86
N PHE A 18 -0.58 5.15 -12.32
CA PHE A 18 -0.81 5.86 -11.07
C PHE A 18 -0.02 5.25 -9.91
N ASN A 19 -0.06 3.93 -9.75
CA ASN A 19 0.70 3.23 -8.71
C ASN A 19 2.21 3.40 -8.91
N ILE A 20 2.74 3.23 -10.12
CA ILE A 20 4.17 3.41 -10.41
C ILE A 20 4.62 4.82 -10.01
N TYR A 21 3.86 5.84 -10.41
CA TYR A 21 4.17 7.22 -10.09
C TYR A 21 4.27 7.41 -8.57
N TRP A 22 3.26 7.02 -7.79
CA TRP A 22 3.29 7.23 -6.35
C TRP A 22 4.27 6.32 -5.62
N GLN A 23 4.45 5.08 -6.07
CA GLN A 23 5.43 4.15 -5.49
C GLN A 23 6.87 4.60 -5.73
N SER A 24 7.13 5.34 -6.81
CA SER A 24 8.45 5.95 -7.08
C SER A 24 8.81 7.07 -6.09
N GLN A 25 7.80 7.71 -5.49
CA GLN A 25 7.96 8.80 -4.53
C GLN A 25 8.10 8.31 -3.07
N ILE A 26 8.16 6.99 -2.85
CA ILE A 26 8.33 6.40 -1.52
C ILE A 26 9.79 6.56 -1.09
N GLU A 27 10.00 7.28 0.01
CA GLU A 27 11.31 7.45 0.63
C GLU A 27 11.59 6.34 1.65
N ILE A 28 10.58 5.99 2.46
CA ILE A 28 10.66 4.89 3.43
C ILE A 28 9.68 3.79 3.02
N ARG A 29 10.22 2.69 2.48
CA ARG A 29 9.42 1.54 2.04
C ARG A 29 8.90 0.74 3.23
N SER A 30 7.60 0.42 3.21
CA SER A 30 7.03 -0.53 4.15
C SER A 30 7.45 -1.95 3.79
N ILE A 31 7.31 -2.86 4.75
CA ILE A 31 7.31 -4.29 4.50
C ILE A 31 6.18 -4.61 3.52
N TYR A 32 6.48 -5.43 2.51
CA TYR A 32 5.52 -5.84 1.51
C TYR A 32 4.36 -6.62 2.13
N LYS A 33 3.13 -6.31 1.73
CA LYS A 33 1.94 -6.96 2.28
C LYS A 33 1.63 -8.26 1.55
N VAL A 34 2.09 -9.36 2.12
CA VAL A 34 1.97 -10.71 1.53
C VAL A 34 0.52 -11.12 1.25
N SER A 35 -0.46 -10.57 1.97
CA SER A 35 -1.88 -10.82 1.66
C SER A 35 -2.26 -10.45 0.22
N SER A 36 -1.60 -9.43 -0.36
CA SER A 36 -1.81 -9.06 -1.76
C SER A 36 -1.33 -10.15 -2.73
N LEU A 37 -0.20 -10.81 -2.46
CA LEU A 37 0.28 -11.95 -3.25
C LEU A 37 -0.67 -13.15 -3.14
N ILE A 38 -1.10 -13.47 -1.92
CA ILE A 38 -2.04 -14.57 -1.68
C ILE A 38 -3.34 -14.31 -2.45
N PHE A 39 -3.85 -13.08 -2.40
CA PHE A 39 -5.05 -12.72 -3.14
C PHE A 39 -4.86 -12.76 -4.65
N ALA A 40 -3.73 -12.25 -5.16
CA ALA A 40 -3.39 -12.32 -6.58
C ALA A 40 -3.31 -13.77 -7.06
N ALA A 41 -2.72 -14.67 -6.27
CA ALA A 41 -2.67 -16.09 -6.60
C ALA A 41 -4.08 -16.73 -6.60
N PHE A 42 -4.89 -16.43 -5.59
CA PHE A 42 -6.24 -16.99 -5.47
C PHE A 42 -7.17 -16.53 -6.60
N ILE A 43 -7.31 -15.21 -6.79
CA ILE A 43 -8.18 -14.66 -7.84
C ILE A 43 -7.57 -14.86 -9.23
N GLY A 44 -6.26 -14.74 -9.37
CA GLY A 44 -5.57 -15.02 -10.63
C GLY A 44 -5.78 -16.46 -11.09
N SER A 45 -5.66 -17.43 -10.18
CA SER A 45 -5.94 -18.85 -10.52
C SER A 45 -7.39 -19.04 -10.95
N TRP A 46 -8.34 -18.37 -10.29
CA TRP A 46 -9.75 -18.40 -10.68
C TRP A 46 -9.98 -17.84 -12.10
N LEU A 47 -9.42 -16.67 -12.40
CA LEU A 47 -9.53 -16.04 -13.73
C LEU A 47 -8.89 -16.88 -14.84
N LEU A 48 -7.81 -17.61 -14.52
CA LEU A 48 -7.16 -18.53 -15.45
C LEU A 48 -7.96 -19.82 -15.66
N PHE A 49 -8.76 -20.26 -14.69
CA PHE A 49 -9.62 -21.43 -14.85
C PHE A 49 -10.81 -21.16 -15.78
N SER A 50 -11.37 -19.95 -15.74
CA SER A 50 -12.42 -19.49 -16.66
C SER A 50 -11.88 -18.75 -17.88
N ALA A 51 -10.68 -19.09 -18.34
CA ALA A 51 -9.97 -18.31 -19.36
C ALA A 51 -10.70 -18.30 -20.71
N SER A 52 -10.85 -17.10 -21.29
CA SER A 52 -11.15 -16.92 -22.71
C SER A 52 -9.85 -16.71 -23.51
N SER A 53 -9.82 -17.15 -24.77
CA SER A 53 -8.73 -16.88 -25.73
C SER A 53 -8.72 -15.44 -26.26
N ASP A 54 -9.72 -14.63 -25.92
CA ASP A 54 -9.83 -13.27 -26.40
C ASP A 54 -8.74 -12.37 -25.82
N LEU A 55 -8.07 -11.60 -26.69
CA LEU A 55 -6.97 -10.73 -26.29
C LEU A 55 -7.33 -9.73 -25.18
N PRO A 56 -8.51 -9.06 -25.18
CA PRO A 56 -8.90 -8.18 -24.07
C PRO A 56 -8.97 -8.91 -22.73
N TYR A 57 -9.48 -10.14 -22.70
CA TYR A 57 -9.56 -10.90 -21.45
C TYR A 57 -8.18 -11.27 -20.89
N ILE A 58 -7.24 -11.60 -21.78
CA ILE A 58 -5.84 -11.89 -21.43
C ILE A 58 -5.18 -10.63 -20.83
N ILE A 59 -5.35 -9.48 -21.47
CA ILE A 59 -4.82 -8.19 -20.99
C ILE A 59 -5.41 -7.86 -19.62
N MET A 60 -6.74 -7.99 -19.47
CA MET A 60 -7.45 -7.74 -18.22
C MET A 60 -6.90 -8.59 -17.07
N THR A 61 -6.74 -9.89 -17.31
CA THR A 61 -6.26 -10.83 -16.31
C THR A 61 -4.82 -10.51 -15.90
N ALA A 62 -3.94 -10.25 -16.87
CA ALA A 62 -2.55 -9.88 -16.61
C ALA A 62 -2.47 -8.57 -15.83
N ALA A 63 -3.18 -7.52 -16.28
CA ALA A 63 -3.19 -6.22 -15.64
C ALA A 63 -3.75 -6.27 -14.21
N PHE A 64 -4.81 -7.05 -13.98
CA PHE A 64 -5.38 -7.27 -12.65
C PHE A 64 -4.38 -7.92 -11.70
N ILE A 65 -3.72 -9.00 -12.13
CA ILE A 65 -2.72 -9.71 -11.32
C ILE A 65 -1.55 -8.77 -11.01
N THR A 66 -1.03 -8.07 -12.03
CA THR A 66 0.06 -7.10 -11.87
C THR A 66 -0.31 -6.00 -10.86
N LEU A 67 -1.48 -5.37 -11.01
CA LEU A 67 -1.95 -4.36 -10.07
C LEU A 67 -2.07 -4.91 -8.65
N THR A 68 -2.67 -6.09 -8.50
CA THR A 68 -2.86 -6.70 -7.19
C THR A 68 -1.51 -6.94 -6.50
N ILE A 69 -0.51 -7.39 -7.24
CA ILE A 69 0.86 -7.56 -6.73
C ILE A 69 1.48 -6.21 -6.37
N MET A 70 1.35 -5.21 -7.25
CA MET A 70 1.85 -3.85 -7.00
C MET A 70 1.25 -3.24 -5.73
N ASN A 71 -0.03 -3.51 -5.45
CA ASN A 71 -0.73 -3.00 -4.28
C ASN A 71 -0.17 -3.54 -2.95
N GLY A 72 0.67 -4.58 -2.96
CA GLY A 72 1.40 -5.00 -1.76
C GLY A 72 2.56 -4.07 -1.38
N VAL A 73 3.01 -3.20 -2.29
CA VAL A 73 4.02 -2.17 -2.04
C VAL A 73 3.34 -0.96 -1.40
N GLY A 74 3.91 -0.49 -0.30
CA GLY A 74 3.49 0.73 0.37
C GLY A 74 4.67 1.42 1.03
N GLY A 75 4.39 2.53 1.70
CA GLY A 75 5.40 3.27 2.42
C GLY A 75 5.05 4.73 2.63
N ILE A 76 6.05 5.46 3.09
CA ILE A 76 5.94 6.88 3.40
C ILE A 76 6.74 7.63 2.33
N GLY A 77 6.05 8.48 1.57
CA GLY A 77 6.67 9.31 0.53
C GLY A 77 6.91 10.73 0.99
N GLU A 78 7.42 11.56 0.09
CA GLU A 78 7.74 12.96 0.41
C GLU A 78 6.49 13.77 0.81
N LYS A 79 5.38 13.55 0.09
CA LYS A 79 4.14 14.35 0.18
C LYS A 79 2.92 13.58 0.68
N LYS A 80 2.93 12.26 0.50
CA LYS A 80 1.79 11.37 0.77
C LYS A 80 2.27 10.05 1.35
N VAL A 81 1.39 9.41 2.11
CA VAL A 81 1.53 8.01 2.51
C VAL A 81 0.94 7.13 1.42
N VAL A 82 1.72 6.17 0.92
CA VAL A 82 1.28 5.20 -0.08
C VAL A 82 0.83 3.94 0.64
N MET A 83 -0.48 3.68 0.59
CA MET A 83 -1.11 2.55 1.28
C MET A 83 -0.80 1.23 0.57
N ASN A 84 -0.78 0.14 1.32
CA ASN A 84 -0.68 -1.23 0.79
C ASN A 84 -1.84 -2.15 1.22
N GLY A 85 -2.09 -3.16 0.40
CA GLY A 85 -3.12 -4.17 0.60
C GLY A 85 -4.26 -4.09 -0.42
N PHE A 86 -5.43 -4.59 -0.05
CA PHE A 86 -6.60 -4.70 -0.91
C PHE A 86 -7.13 -3.36 -1.44
N TYR A 87 -7.03 -2.32 -0.61
CA TYR A 87 -7.36 -0.94 -0.98
C TYR A 87 -6.06 -0.14 -0.99
N SER A 88 -5.31 -0.23 -2.08
CA SER A 88 -4.15 0.62 -2.31
C SER A 88 -4.59 2.00 -2.76
N GLY A 89 -3.95 3.03 -2.22
CA GLY A 89 -4.25 4.41 -2.53
C GLY A 89 -3.16 5.30 -1.94
N VAL A 90 -3.37 6.60 -2.03
CA VAL A 90 -2.48 7.59 -1.42
C VAL A 90 -3.26 8.50 -0.50
N ILE A 91 -2.64 8.82 0.64
CA ILE A 91 -3.22 9.69 1.65
C ILE A 91 -2.31 10.90 1.86
N ASP A 92 -2.91 12.08 1.76
CA ASP A 92 -2.26 13.33 2.11
C ASP A 92 -2.04 13.41 3.61
N TYR A 93 -0.89 13.96 4.04
CA TYR A 93 -0.60 14.14 5.46
C TYR A 93 -1.65 14.98 6.20
N SER A 94 -2.38 15.87 5.50
CA SER A 94 -3.48 16.67 6.06
C SER A 94 -4.70 15.83 6.48
N GLN A 95 -4.82 14.59 5.99
CA GLN A 95 -5.89 13.68 6.37
C GLN A 95 -5.52 12.82 7.58
N ILE A 96 -4.26 12.85 8.02
CA ILE A 96 -3.77 12.08 9.16
C ILE A 96 -4.03 12.89 10.43
N VAL A 97 -4.78 12.31 11.35
CA VAL A 97 -5.17 12.95 12.61
C VAL A 97 -4.27 12.49 13.74
N HIS A 98 -3.87 11.21 13.71
CA HIS A 98 -3.07 10.60 14.75
C HIS A 98 -2.20 9.49 14.17
N VAL A 99 -0.98 9.33 14.69
CA VAL A 99 -0.07 8.26 14.31
C VAL A 99 0.38 7.50 15.55
N THR A 100 0.19 6.18 15.54
CA THR A 100 0.69 5.30 16.59
C THR A 100 1.88 4.51 16.07
N LEU A 101 3.02 4.60 16.75
CA LEU A 101 4.24 3.84 16.48
C LEU A 101 4.36 2.72 17.50
N ILE A 102 4.32 1.47 17.05
CA ILE A 102 4.46 0.28 17.90
C ILE A 102 5.82 -0.34 17.59
N PRO A 103 6.84 -0.15 18.44
CA PRO A 103 8.14 -0.76 18.26
C PRO A 103 8.04 -2.27 18.47
N ILE A 104 8.65 -3.02 17.56
CA ILE A 104 8.74 -4.48 17.62
C ILE A 104 10.22 -4.80 17.82
N GLU A 105 10.63 -4.87 19.08
CA GLU A 105 11.99 -5.21 19.48
C GLU A 105 12.08 -6.71 19.73
N VAL A 106 12.73 -7.43 18.81
CA VAL A 106 13.02 -8.86 18.98
C VAL A 106 14.53 -9.00 19.15
N PRO A 107 14.99 -9.68 20.23
CA PRO A 107 16.42 -9.93 20.43
C PRO A 107 17.05 -10.55 19.19
N GLN A 108 18.22 -10.02 18.79
CA GLN A 108 19.01 -10.48 17.64
C GLN A 108 18.35 -10.30 16.25
N ARG A 109 17.25 -9.54 16.13
CA ARG A 109 16.65 -9.20 14.82
C ARG A 109 16.76 -7.72 14.51
N LYS A 110 16.67 -7.41 13.20
CA LYS A 110 16.60 -6.02 12.73
C LYS A 110 15.38 -5.33 13.37
N PRO A 111 15.53 -4.06 13.80
CA PRO A 111 14.42 -3.32 14.40
C PRO A 111 13.26 -3.22 13.42
N LYS A 112 12.05 -3.37 13.95
CA LYS A 112 10.81 -3.20 13.20
C LYS A 112 9.90 -2.27 13.97
N VAL A 113 9.06 -1.57 13.23
CA VAL A 113 8.00 -0.74 13.80
C VAL A 113 6.73 -0.95 12.99
N ALA A 114 5.62 -1.19 13.67
CA ALA A 114 4.30 -1.10 13.08
C ALA A 114 3.79 0.33 13.29
N VAL A 115 3.30 0.94 12.22
CA VAL A 115 2.77 2.30 12.21
C VAL A 115 1.30 2.21 11.87
N ILE A 116 0.47 2.81 12.72
CA ILE A 116 -0.97 2.93 12.50
C ILE A 116 -1.24 4.40 12.20
N PHE A 117 -1.68 4.68 10.98
CA PHE A 117 -2.14 6.00 10.57
C PHE A 117 -3.66 6.05 10.77
N ASN A 118 -4.09 6.84 11.75
CA ASN A 118 -5.49 7.16 11.95
C ASN A 118 -5.81 8.40 11.13
N THR A 119 -6.77 8.26 10.23
CA THR A 119 -7.18 9.33 9.33
C THR A 119 -8.46 9.99 9.81
N ASN A 120 -8.83 11.11 9.21
CA ASN A 120 -10.15 11.73 9.41
C ASN A 120 -11.31 10.91 8.82
N ARG A 121 -11.00 9.81 8.12
CA ARG A 121 -11.95 8.81 7.63
C ARG A 121 -11.96 7.62 8.60
N PRO A 122 -13.02 6.80 8.60
CA PRO A 122 -13.09 5.59 9.44
C PRO A 122 -12.01 4.53 9.12
N GLN A 123 -11.16 4.76 8.12
CA GLN A 123 -10.11 3.84 7.72
C GLN A 123 -8.84 4.09 8.54
N GLN A 124 -8.40 3.05 9.25
CA GLN A 124 -7.07 2.97 9.84
C GLN A 124 -6.14 2.24 8.88
N ILE A 125 -4.91 2.75 8.74
CA ILE A 125 -3.91 2.15 7.85
C ILE A 125 -2.74 1.69 8.68
N GLN A 126 -2.57 0.38 8.71
CA GLN A 126 -1.44 -0.24 9.38
C GLN A 126 -0.40 -0.67 8.35
N MET A 127 0.83 -0.22 8.57
CA MET A 127 2.00 -0.64 7.80
C MET A 127 3.16 -0.93 8.73
N SER A 128 3.99 -1.91 8.38
CA SER A 128 5.19 -2.25 9.14
C SER A 128 6.43 -1.84 8.38
N PHE A 129 7.50 -1.48 9.08
CA PHE A 129 8.75 -1.01 8.50
C PHE A 129 9.94 -1.74 9.13
N ASN A 130 10.97 -2.04 8.34
CA ASN A 130 12.23 -2.63 8.81
C ASN A 130 13.21 -1.53 9.27
N THR A 131 12.75 -0.66 10.17
CA THR A 131 13.54 0.43 10.73
C THR A 131 13.12 0.72 12.17
N SER A 132 13.88 1.58 12.86
CA SER A 132 13.56 1.99 14.23
C SER A 132 12.34 2.92 14.28
N TYR A 133 11.59 2.90 15.38
CA TYR A 133 10.50 3.85 15.57
C TYR A 133 10.99 5.29 15.56
N LYS A 134 12.20 5.56 16.07
CA LYS A 134 12.83 6.90 16.08
C LYS A 134 13.02 7.44 14.66
N THR A 135 13.50 6.60 13.74
CA THR A 135 13.67 6.98 12.33
C THR A 135 12.33 7.39 11.70
N ILE A 136 11.25 6.66 12.00
CA ILE A 136 9.91 7.00 11.50
C ILE A 136 9.38 8.27 12.17
N GLN A 137 9.55 8.41 13.49
CA GLN A 137 9.12 9.58 14.25
C GLN A 137 9.81 10.87 13.76
N ASP A 138 11.13 10.83 13.58
CA ASP A 138 11.93 11.95 13.08
C ASP A 138 11.55 12.32 11.64
N TYR A 139 11.22 11.33 10.82
CA TYR A 139 10.78 11.56 9.45
C TYR A 139 9.38 12.19 9.41
N LEU A 140 8.43 11.62 10.17
CA LEU A 140 7.04 12.08 10.20
C LEU A 140 6.88 13.43 10.89
N SER A 141 7.63 13.73 11.95
CA SER A 141 7.57 15.02 12.66
C SER A 141 7.89 16.22 11.75
N LYS A 142 8.68 16.02 10.69
CA LYS A 142 9.01 17.05 9.69
C LYS A 142 7.94 17.23 8.62
N LYS A 143 7.02 16.27 8.46
CA LYS A 143 6.07 16.18 7.35
C LYS A 143 4.62 16.34 7.80
N LEU A 144 4.30 15.94 9.03
CA LEU A 144 2.99 16.08 9.63
C LEU A 144 2.75 17.52 10.07
N SER A 145 1.48 17.93 10.05
CA SER A 145 1.08 19.25 10.55
C SER A 145 1.27 19.33 12.08
N SER A 146 1.51 20.53 12.61
CA SER A 146 1.86 20.79 14.02
C SER A 146 0.84 20.33 15.08
N GLY A 147 -0.34 19.84 14.66
CA GLY A 147 -1.37 19.28 15.54
C GLY A 147 -1.52 17.76 15.50
N VAL A 148 -0.75 17.05 14.66
CA VAL A 148 -0.84 15.58 14.59
C VAL A 148 -0.02 14.96 15.72
N GLN A 149 -0.70 14.20 16.58
CA GLN A 149 -0.06 13.50 17.67
C GLN A 149 0.64 12.23 17.15
N VAL A 150 1.90 12.06 17.54
CA VAL A 150 2.69 10.86 17.28
C VAL A 150 2.96 10.19 18.62
N GLU A 151 2.27 9.09 18.88
CA GLU A 151 2.41 8.32 20.12
C GLU A 151 3.26 7.07 19.89
N VAL A 152 4.08 6.74 20.87
CA VAL A 152 4.81 5.46 20.88
C VAL A 152 4.02 4.52 21.80
N GLY A 153 3.34 3.55 21.19
CA GLY A 153 2.64 2.50 21.91
C GLY A 153 3.62 1.48 22.49
N GLN A 154 3.22 0.80 23.55
CA GLN A 154 3.92 -0.38 24.08
C GLN A 154 3.11 -1.63 23.73
N ILE A 155 3.80 -2.73 23.43
CA ILE A 155 3.18 -4.07 23.26
C ILE A 155 2.96 -4.66 24.64
#